data_AF-A0A7K1AEY2-F1
#
_entry.id   AF-A0A7K1AEY2-F1
#
_cell.length_a   1.000
_cell.length_b   1.000
_cell.length_c   1.000
_cell.angle_alpha   90.00
_cell.angle_beta   90.00
_cell.angle_gamma   90.00
#
_symmetry.space_group_name_H-M   'P 1'
#
loop_
_entity.id
_entity.type
_entity.pdbx_description
1 polymer ?
#
loop_
_entity_poly.entity_id
_entity_poly.type
_entity_poly.pdbx_seq_one_letter_code
_entity_poly.pdbx_strand_id
1 'polypeptide(L)'
;MSKITAESLPKVSLADIDLSSPEFWLKDRLFREGAFKTLRDESPFAFFKELVIEGSPFPTGPGYRAITRHDDIWHISRNPQLFCSGKGSNIGDLPMEMNEFFGSMINMDDPKHFRLRSIVSRGFAPKEVARIEDQVRSRAERLVTELIDRFPNGECDFVEEVAAALPLGIICDMMGIPEEDHKQIFHWTNVILGV
;
A
#
# COMPACT_ATOMS: atom_id res chain seq x y z
N MET A 1 5.58 15.88 15.42
CA MET A 1 4.98 14.60 15.87
C MET A 1 5.82 14.04 17.00
N SER A 2 5.25 13.83 18.19
CA SER A 2 5.97 13.25 19.33
C SER A 2 6.37 11.80 19.00
N LYS A 3 7.59 11.38 19.36
CA LYS A 3 8.04 9.99 19.17
C LYS A 3 7.21 9.08 20.08
N ILE A 4 6.48 8.14 19.49
CA ILE A 4 5.82 7.07 20.24
C ILE A 4 6.92 6.18 20.83
N THR A 5 7.01 6.10 22.16
CA THR A 5 7.93 5.19 22.85
C THR A 5 7.19 3.92 23.26
N ALA A 6 7.87 2.77 23.28
CA ALA A 6 7.24 1.49 23.56
C ALA A 6 6.61 1.40 24.97
N GLU A 7 7.07 2.24 25.91
CA GLU A 7 6.60 2.32 27.29
C GLU A 7 5.27 3.10 27.43
N SER A 8 4.85 3.84 26.41
CA SER A 8 3.61 4.64 26.44
C SER A 8 2.43 3.99 25.71
N LEU A 9 2.57 2.75 25.25
CA LEU A 9 1.51 2.08 24.49
C LEU A 9 0.45 1.48 25.43
N PRO A 10 -0.85 1.66 25.13
CA PRO A 10 -1.91 1.03 25.90
C PRO A 10 -1.80 -0.50 25.78
N LYS A 11 -2.09 -1.21 26.88
CA LYS A 11 -2.25 -2.67 26.84
C LYS A 11 -3.60 -2.99 26.20
N VAL A 12 -3.57 -3.69 25.06
CA VAL A 12 -4.77 -4.16 24.35
C VAL A 12 -4.90 -5.67 24.57
N SER A 13 -6.08 -6.15 24.95
CA SER A 13 -6.33 -7.59 25.10
C SER A 13 -6.36 -8.27 23.73
N LEU A 14 -5.86 -9.50 23.61
CA LEU A 14 -5.95 -10.28 22.37
C LEU A 14 -7.40 -10.42 21.86
N ALA A 15 -8.38 -10.44 22.77
CA ALA A 15 -9.80 -10.53 22.42
C ALA A 15 -10.35 -9.26 21.73
N ASP A 16 -9.68 -8.11 21.88
CA ASP A 16 -10.08 -6.82 21.30
C ASP A 16 -9.38 -6.55 19.95
N ILE A 17 -8.57 -7.50 19.47
CA ILE A 17 -7.81 -7.38 18.23
C ILE A 17 -8.51 -8.19 17.16
N ASP A 18 -9.01 -7.49 16.14
CA ASP A 18 -9.48 -8.09 14.91
C ASP A 18 -8.88 -7.31 13.73
N LEU A 19 -7.84 -7.87 13.12
CA LEU A 19 -7.13 -7.21 12.02
C LEU A 19 -7.93 -7.22 10.70
N SER A 20 -9.02 -8.00 10.63
CA SER A 20 -9.88 -8.09 9.46
C SER A 20 -11.04 -7.10 9.51
N SER A 21 -11.36 -6.58 10.69
CA SER A 21 -12.42 -5.59 10.89
C SER A 21 -11.97 -4.19 10.42
N PRO A 22 -12.74 -3.50 9.56
CA PRO A 22 -12.50 -2.10 9.22
C PRO A 22 -12.50 -1.19 10.46
N GLU A 23 -13.34 -1.50 11.45
CA GLU A 23 -13.45 -0.74 12.70
C GLU A 23 -12.14 -0.74 13.49
N PHE A 24 -11.35 -1.81 13.45
CA PHE A 24 -10.01 -1.83 14.04
C PHE A 24 -9.11 -0.76 13.42
N TRP A 25 -9.15 -0.62 12.08
CA TRP A 25 -8.32 0.32 11.35
C TRP A 25 -8.74 1.78 11.54
N LEU A 26 -9.98 2.03 11.98
CA LEU A 26 -10.47 3.36 12.36
C LEU A 26 -10.12 3.77 13.81
N LYS A 27 -9.59 2.85 14.63
CA LYS A 27 -9.21 3.16 16.03
C LYS A 27 -8.03 4.14 16.09
N ASP A 28 -7.81 4.71 17.27
CA ASP A 28 -6.65 5.56 17.51
C ASP A 28 -5.32 4.83 17.19
N ARG A 29 -4.32 5.58 16.73
CA ARG A 29 -3.01 5.02 16.37
C ARG A 29 -2.35 4.33 17.58
N LEU A 30 -2.40 4.91 18.78
CA LEU A 30 -1.76 4.31 19.96
C LEU A 30 -2.43 2.98 20.33
N PHE A 31 -3.76 2.88 20.15
CA PHE A 31 -4.46 1.61 20.30
C PHE A 31 -3.92 0.55 19.33
N ARG A 32 -3.82 0.87 18.03
CA ARG A 32 -3.31 -0.09 17.02
C ARG A 32 -1.86 -0.51 17.29
N GLU A 33 -1.00 0.43 17.68
CA GLU A 33 0.40 0.15 18.05
C GLU A 33 0.48 -0.74 19.30
N GLY A 34 -0.39 -0.50 20.29
CA GLY A 34 -0.55 -1.35 21.48
C GLY A 34 -1.02 -2.76 21.13
N ALA A 35 -1.99 -2.89 20.22
CA ALA A 35 -2.46 -4.17 19.70
C ALA A 35 -1.34 -4.95 18.99
N PHE A 36 -0.58 -4.30 18.09
CA PHE A 36 0.57 -4.95 17.45
C PHE A 36 1.67 -5.34 18.45
N LYS A 37 1.87 -4.56 19.52
CA LYS A 37 2.75 -4.94 20.62
C LYS A 37 2.24 -6.20 21.33
N THR A 38 0.95 -6.26 21.70
CA THR A 38 0.35 -7.47 22.29
C THR A 38 0.54 -8.69 21.38
N LEU A 39 0.28 -8.57 20.07
CA LEU A 39 0.50 -9.66 19.13
C LEU A 39 1.95 -10.14 19.09
N ARG A 40 2.91 -9.20 19.08
CA ARG A 40 4.34 -9.56 19.12
C ARG A 40 4.72 -10.28 20.41
N ASP A 41 4.17 -9.87 21.54
CA ASP A 41 4.61 -10.36 22.85
C ASP A 41 3.89 -11.65 23.28
N GLU A 42 2.59 -11.76 23.01
CA GLU A 42 1.73 -12.80 23.59
C GLU A 42 1.27 -13.85 22.57
N SER A 43 1.12 -13.51 21.28
CA SER A 43 0.59 -14.41 20.25
C SER A 43 1.24 -14.19 18.88
N PRO A 44 2.56 -14.46 18.75
CA PRO A 44 3.23 -14.38 17.45
C PRO A 44 2.57 -15.37 16.49
N PHE A 45 2.21 -14.91 15.29
CA PHE A 45 1.49 -15.69 14.26
C PHE A 45 0.01 -15.99 14.57
N ALA A 46 -0.65 -15.13 15.35
CA ALA A 46 -2.08 -15.15 15.57
C ALA A 46 -2.85 -15.30 14.26
N PHE A 47 -3.89 -16.13 14.28
CA PHE A 47 -4.73 -16.40 13.12
C PHE A 47 -5.99 -15.53 13.14
N PHE A 48 -6.34 -14.99 11.98
CA PHE A 48 -7.53 -14.17 11.76
C PHE A 48 -8.32 -14.73 10.58
N LYS A 49 -9.65 -14.73 10.68
CA LYS A 49 -10.51 -15.02 9.53
C LYS A 49 -10.48 -13.83 8.58
N GLU A 50 -10.64 -14.05 7.28
CA GLU A 50 -10.82 -12.95 6.34
C GLU A 50 -12.12 -12.18 6.60
N LEU A 51 -12.14 -10.91 6.19
CA LEU A 51 -13.36 -10.11 6.18
C LEU A 51 -14.37 -10.72 5.21
N VAL A 52 -15.59 -10.95 5.69
CA VAL A 52 -16.71 -11.35 4.82
C VAL A 52 -17.23 -10.10 4.13
N ILE A 53 -17.00 -10.00 2.82
CA ILE A 53 -17.52 -8.91 2.00
C ILE A 53 -18.91 -9.31 1.50
N GLU A 54 -19.96 -8.70 2.07
CA GLU A 54 -21.33 -8.93 1.63
C GLU A 54 -21.50 -8.59 0.14
N GLY A 55 -22.14 -9.49 -0.61
CA GLY A 55 -22.34 -9.32 -2.04
C GLY A 55 -21.10 -9.57 -2.91
N SER A 56 -19.95 -9.93 -2.33
CA SER A 56 -18.79 -10.40 -3.10
C SER A 56 -19.17 -11.65 -3.91
N PRO A 57 -18.84 -11.70 -5.21
CA PRO A 57 -19.02 -12.90 -6.02
C PRO A 57 -18.01 -14.00 -5.68
N PHE A 58 -17.02 -13.71 -4.82
CA PHE A 58 -15.95 -14.61 -4.45
C PHE A 58 -16.16 -15.17 -3.03
N PRO A 59 -15.87 -16.48 -2.81
CA PRO A 59 -15.95 -17.06 -1.49
C PRO A 59 -14.90 -16.45 -0.56
N THR A 60 -15.23 -16.29 0.72
CA THR A 60 -14.26 -15.93 1.75
C THR A 60 -13.22 -17.05 1.87
N GLY A 61 -11.94 -16.68 1.87
CA GLY A 61 -10.84 -17.61 2.04
C GLY A 61 -10.76 -18.15 3.48
N PRO A 62 -9.80 -19.05 3.74
CA PRO A 62 -9.68 -19.71 5.02
C PRO A 62 -9.23 -18.77 6.14
N GLY A 63 -8.75 -17.55 5.85
CA GLY A 63 -8.09 -16.68 6.80
C GLY A 63 -6.56 -16.68 6.69
N TYR A 64 -5.90 -15.91 7.55
CA TYR A 64 -4.46 -15.65 7.47
C TYR A 64 -3.80 -15.63 8.84
N ARG A 65 -2.46 -15.71 8.85
CA ARG A 65 -1.64 -15.51 10.04
C ARG A 65 -1.02 -14.12 10.02
N ALA A 66 -1.16 -13.38 11.12
CA ALA A 66 -0.55 -12.08 11.28
C ALA A 66 0.93 -12.21 11.66
N ILE A 67 1.81 -11.75 10.79
CA ILE A 67 3.25 -11.68 11.03
C ILE A 67 3.58 -10.25 11.49
N THR A 68 3.93 -10.07 12.76
CA THR A 68 4.02 -8.73 13.38
C THR A 68 5.40 -8.36 13.87
N ARG A 69 6.36 -9.31 13.86
CA ARG A 69 7.77 -9.06 14.22
C ARG A 69 8.59 -8.83 12.97
N HIS A 70 9.52 -7.88 13.07
CA HIS A 70 10.41 -7.52 11.97
C HIS A 70 11.17 -8.72 11.39
N ASP A 71 11.80 -9.53 12.25
CA ASP A 71 12.68 -10.62 11.79
C ASP A 71 11.90 -11.72 11.05
N ASP A 72 10.66 -11.98 11.47
CA ASP A 72 9.78 -12.93 10.81
C ASP A 72 9.31 -12.39 9.44
N ILE A 73 8.93 -11.11 9.37
CA ILE A 73 8.60 -10.43 8.11
C ILE A 73 9.79 -10.49 7.16
N TRP A 74 10.98 -10.12 7.65
CA TRP A 74 12.22 -10.13 6.88
C TRP A 74 12.58 -11.53 6.38
N HIS A 75 12.41 -12.56 7.21
CA HIS A 75 12.63 -13.94 6.82
C HIS A 75 11.66 -14.35 5.69
N ILE A 76 10.36 -14.10 5.85
CA ILE A 76 9.34 -14.44 4.86
C ILE A 76 9.63 -13.76 3.52
N SER A 77 9.86 -12.44 3.53
CA SER A 77 10.11 -11.64 2.32
C SER A 77 11.37 -12.06 1.55
N ARG A 78 12.31 -12.76 2.19
CA ARG A 78 13.57 -13.21 1.57
C ARG A 78 13.59 -14.67 1.17
N ASN A 79 12.53 -15.41 1.45
CA ASN A 79 12.42 -16.84 1.12
C ASN A 79 11.23 -17.09 0.18
N PRO A 80 11.20 -16.50 -1.04
CA PRO A 80 10.07 -16.63 -1.97
C PRO A 80 9.82 -18.09 -2.41
N GLN A 81 10.83 -18.95 -2.33
CA GLN A 81 10.69 -20.39 -2.55
C GLN A 81 9.85 -21.11 -1.48
N LEU A 82 9.71 -20.51 -0.28
CA LEU A 82 8.87 -21.00 0.81
C LEU A 82 7.53 -20.26 0.89
N PHE A 83 7.53 -18.98 0.53
CA PHE A 83 6.38 -18.08 0.63
C PHE A 83 6.09 -17.45 -0.74
N CYS A 84 5.19 -18.09 -1.49
CA CYS A 84 4.86 -17.69 -2.85
C CYS A 84 3.99 -16.43 -2.89
N SER A 85 4.19 -15.59 -3.91
CA SER A 85 3.31 -14.47 -4.25
C SER A 85 2.37 -14.81 -5.42
N GLY A 86 2.68 -15.84 -6.21
CA GLY A 86 1.88 -16.28 -7.36
C GLY A 86 0.48 -16.79 -7.05
N LYS A 87 0.14 -16.94 -5.77
CA LYS A 87 -1.20 -17.33 -5.28
C LYS A 87 -1.99 -16.16 -4.68
N GLY A 88 -1.49 -14.94 -4.80
CA GLY A 88 -2.08 -13.73 -4.26
C GLY A 88 -1.20 -13.08 -3.19
N SER A 89 -1.18 -11.75 -3.19
CA SER A 89 -0.46 -10.92 -2.22
C SER A 89 -1.37 -10.11 -1.30
N ASN A 90 -2.69 -10.23 -1.46
CA ASN A 90 -3.70 -9.54 -0.65
C ASN A 90 -4.27 -10.48 0.42
N ILE A 91 -4.89 -9.93 1.46
CA ILE A 91 -5.53 -10.73 2.53
C ILE A 91 -6.74 -11.50 1.99
N GLY A 92 -7.58 -10.85 1.19
CA GLY A 92 -8.73 -11.51 0.57
C GLY A 92 -8.29 -12.37 -0.61
N ASP A 93 -8.68 -13.64 -0.59
CA ASP A 93 -8.41 -14.55 -1.69
C ASP A 93 -9.22 -14.15 -2.93
N LEU A 94 -8.52 -14.00 -4.06
CA LEU A 94 -9.12 -13.84 -5.39
C LEU A 94 -8.82 -15.08 -6.23
N PRO A 95 -9.70 -15.43 -7.19
CA PRO A 95 -9.37 -16.41 -8.21
C PRO A 95 -8.05 -16.08 -8.90
N MET A 96 -7.29 -17.10 -9.27
CA MET A 96 -5.93 -16.94 -9.80
C MET A 96 -5.89 -16.05 -11.05
N GLU A 97 -6.89 -16.19 -11.92
CA GLU A 97 -7.02 -15.41 -13.15
C GLU A 97 -7.24 -13.91 -12.84
N MET A 98 -7.98 -13.60 -11.77
CA MET A 98 -8.16 -12.23 -11.29
C MET A 98 -6.87 -11.70 -10.66
N ASN A 99 -6.17 -12.52 -9.88
CA ASN A 99 -4.87 -12.16 -9.31
C ASN A 99 -3.82 -11.90 -10.38
N GLU A 100 -3.79 -12.67 -11.48
CA GLU A 100 -2.90 -12.43 -12.62
C GLU A 100 -3.31 -11.17 -13.40
N PHE A 101 -4.61 -10.92 -13.56
CA PHE A 101 -5.12 -9.74 -14.26
C PHE A 101 -4.85 -8.43 -13.52
N PHE A 102 -5.14 -8.37 -12.21
CA PHE A 102 -4.99 -7.16 -11.40
C PHE A 102 -3.58 -7.00 -10.80
N GLY A 103 -2.91 -8.11 -10.50
CA GLY A 103 -1.68 -8.13 -9.71
C GLY A 103 -0.40 -7.88 -10.47
N SER A 104 -0.42 -7.80 -11.80
CA SER A 104 0.79 -7.64 -12.61
C SER A 104 1.93 -8.54 -12.10
N MET A 105 3.15 -8.03 -12.01
CA MET A 105 4.29 -8.78 -11.49
C MET A 105 4.34 -8.96 -9.97
N ILE A 106 3.53 -8.26 -9.17
CA ILE A 106 3.54 -8.44 -7.69
C ILE A 106 2.91 -9.78 -7.29
N ASN A 107 1.98 -10.29 -8.09
CA ASN A 107 1.35 -11.61 -7.93
C ASN A 107 2.03 -12.69 -8.77
N MET A 108 3.35 -12.65 -8.93
CA MET A 108 4.10 -13.64 -9.70
C MET A 108 5.30 -14.16 -8.91
N ASP A 109 5.62 -15.44 -9.12
CA ASP A 109 6.89 -16.03 -8.69
C ASP A 109 7.86 -16.19 -9.86
N ASP A 110 9.11 -16.55 -9.54
CA ASP A 110 10.11 -16.86 -10.54
C ASP A 110 9.77 -18.14 -11.34
N PRO A 111 10.15 -18.21 -12.64
CA PRO A 111 11.01 -17.26 -13.38
C PRO A 111 10.25 -16.09 -14.05
N LYS A 112 8.91 -16.09 -14.01
CA LYS A 112 8.10 -15.05 -14.67
C LYS A 112 8.35 -13.67 -14.05
N HIS A 113 8.37 -13.61 -12.71
CA HIS A 113 8.65 -12.39 -11.96
C HIS A 113 10.02 -11.80 -12.32
N PHE A 114 11.11 -12.57 -12.21
CA PHE A 114 12.45 -12.11 -12.59
C PHE A 114 12.51 -11.54 -14.01
N ARG A 115 11.90 -12.23 -14.98
CA ARG A 115 11.86 -11.77 -16.37
C ARG A 115 11.22 -10.39 -16.50
N LEU A 116 10.08 -10.15 -15.87
CA LEU A 116 9.42 -8.82 -15.91
C LEU A 116 10.19 -7.78 -15.10
N ARG A 117 10.65 -8.13 -13.89
CA ARG A 117 11.40 -7.23 -13.02
C ARG A 117 12.67 -6.72 -13.69
N SER A 118 13.40 -7.57 -14.40
CA SER A 118 14.64 -7.19 -15.09
C SER A 118 14.44 -6.17 -16.22
N ILE A 119 13.23 -6.11 -16.79
CA ILE A 119 12.87 -5.11 -17.80
C ILE A 119 12.56 -3.77 -17.12
N VAL A 120 11.66 -3.80 -16.13
CA VAL A 120 11.16 -2.62 -15.43
C VAL A 120 12.23 -1.96 -14.57
N SER A 121 13.11 -2.74 -13.93
CA SER A 121 14.14 -2.22 -13.00
C SER A 121 15.11 -1.23 -13.64
N ARG A 122 15.27 -1.27 -14.97
CA ARG A 122 16.11 -0.30 -15.70
C ARG A 122 15.57 1.13 -15.58
N GLY A 123 14.25 1.31 -15.55
CA GLY A 123 13.61 2.61 -15.34
C GLY A 123 13.77 3.15 -13.91
N PHE A 124 14.23 2.32 -12.98
CA PHE A 124 14.50 2.67 -11.57
C PHE A 124 15.99 2.57 -11.22
N ALA A 125 16.88 2.54 -12.22
CA ALA A 125 18.31 2.59 -11.97
C ALA A 125 18.68 3.93 -11.29
N PRO A 126 19.75 3.99 -10.46
CA PRO A 126 20.10 5.20 -9.72
C PRO A 126 20.18 6.48 -10.58
N LYS A 127 20.67 6.37 -11.81
CA LYS A 127 20.72 7.47 -12.78
C LYS A 127 19.31 7.96 -13.18
N GLU A 128 18.37 7.05 -13.42
CA GLU A 128 17.00 7.41 -13.76
C GLU A 128 16.27 7.99 -12.56
N VAL A 129 16.51 7.47 -11.34
CA VAL A 129 15.97 8.04 -10.11
C VAL A 129 16.45 9.49 -9.91
N ALA A 130 17.73 9.78 -10.15
CA ALA A 130 18.25 11.14 -10.09
C ALA A 130 17.58 12.08 -11.12
N ARG A 131 17.36 11.59 -12.34
CA ARG A 131 16.62 12.34 -13.37
C ARG A 131 15.17 12.62 -12.96
N ILE A 132 14.52 11.64 -12.33
CA ILE A 132 13.16 11.77 -11.81
C ILE A 132 13.12 12.77 -10.66
N GLU A 133 14.14 12.84 -9.79
CA GLU A 133 14.18 13.79 -8.67
C GLU A 133 14.00 15.25 -9.13
N ASP A 134 14.69 15.67 -10.19
CA ASP A 134 14.54 17.01 -10.75
C ASP A 134 13.11 17.25 -11.29
N GLN A 135 12.52 16.23 -11.92
CA GLN A 135 11.14 16.28 -12.41
C GLN A 135 10.14 16.38 -11.24
N VAL A 136 10.34 15.59 -10.18
CA VAL A 136 9.53 15.65 -8.95
C VAL A 136 9.59 17.05 -8.35
N ARG A 137 10.79 17.62 -8.24
CA ARG A 137 10.99 18.96 -7.68
C ARG A 137 10.24 20.02 -8.48
N SER A 138 10.45 20.05 -9.80
CA SER A 138 9.77 20.99 -10.69
C SER A 138 8.24 20.84 -10.63
N ARG A 139 7.74 19.60 -10.58
CA ARG A 139 6.31 19.33 -10.44
C ARG A 139 5.75 19.80 -9.11
N ALA A 140 6.45 19.54 -8.01
CA ALA A 140 6.04 19.99 -6.68
C ALA A 140 6.00 21.52 -6.59
N GLU A 141 7.01 22.21 -7.13
CA GLU A 141 7.05 23.69 -7.19
C GLU A 141 5.87 24.25 -7.98
N ARG A 142 5.59 23.67 -9.15
CA ARG A 142 4.44 24.06 -9.98
C ARG A 142 3.11 23.83 -9.26
N LEU A 143 2.93 22.64 -8.68
CA LEU A 143 1.72 22.29 -7.92
C LEU A 143 1.49 23.29 -6.77
N VAL A 144 2.51 23.56 -5.97
CA VAL A 144 2.39 24.53 -4.86
C VAL A 144 2.09 25.94 -5.36
N THR A 145 2.71 26.37 -6.46
CA THR A 145 2.45 27.69 -7.06
C THR A 145 0.99 27.80 -7.52
N GLU A 146 0.49 26.80 -8.26
CA GLU A 146 -0.89 26.74 -8.72
C GLU A 146 -1.89 26.71 -7.55
N LEU A 147 -1.54 26.05 -6.44
CA LEU A 147 -2.38 25.99 -5.25
C LEU A 147 -2.45 27.33 -4.50
N ILE A 148 -1.35 28.07 -4.41
CA ILE A 148 -1.34 29.42 -3.80
C ILE A 148 -2.27 30.35 -4.59
N ASP A 149 -2.25 30.26 -5.92
CA ASP A 149 -3.11 31.08 -6.79
C ASP A 149 -4.59 30.67 -6.70
N ARG A 150 -4.87 29.36 -6.65
CA ARG A 150 -6.25 28.81 -6.57
C ARG A 150 -6.90 29.00 -5.20
N PHE A 151 -6.12 28.92 -4.13
CA PHE A 151 -6.58 28.97 -2.74
C PHE A 151 -5.96 30.15 -1.99
N PRO A 152 -6.33 31.40 -2.33
CA PRO A 152 -5.72 32.60 -1.76
C PRO A 152 -5.99 32.79 -0.25
N ASN A 153 -6.98 32.09 0.31
CA ASN A 153 -7.25 32.03 1.75
C ASN A 153 -6.38 30.99 2.49
N GLY A 154 -5.61 30.18 1.77
CA GLY A 154 -4.75 29.13 2.33
C GLY A 154 -5.50 27.87 2.79
N GLU A 155 -6.76 27.69 2.40
CA GLU A 155 -7.57 26.53 2.78
C GLU A 155 -7.88 25.67 1.55
N CYS A 156 -7.44 24.41 1.58
CA CYS A 156 -7.77 23.40 0.57
C CYS A 156 -7.81 22.01 1.21
N ASP A 157 -8.41 21.04 0.51
CA ASP A 157 -8.23 19.63 0.88
C ASP A 157 -6.83 19.19 0.45
N PHE A 158 -5.92 19.09 1.43
CA PHE A 158 -4.53 18.71 1.17
C PHE A 158 -4.40 17.29 0.60
N VAL A 159 -5.33 16.38 0.91
CA VAL A 159 -5.28 15.01 0.39
C VAL A 159 -5.55 15.03 -1.11
N GLU A 160 -6.63 15.69 -1.53
CA GLU A 160 -7.00 15.82 -2.94
C GLU A 160 -5.97 16.63 -3.73
N GLU A 161 -5.63 17.81 -3.22
CA GLU A 161 -4.87 18.81 -3.96
C GLU A 161 -3.36 18.56 -3.95
N VAL A 162 -2.82 17.81 -2.98
CA VAL A 162 -1.37 17.56 -2.86
C VAL A 162 -1.05 16.07 -2.82
N ALA A 163 -1.57 15.35 -1.82
CA ALA A 163 -1.14 13.98 -1.54
C ALA A 163 -1.50 13.00 -2.65
N ALA A 164 -2.66 13.19 -3.30
CA ALA A 164 -3.12 12.39 -4.41
C ALA A 164 -2.55 12.86 -5.76
N ALA A 165 -2.51 14.18 -5.97
CA ALA A 165 -2.09 14.78 -7.24
C ALA A 165 -0.61 14.57 -7.58
N LEU A 166 0.28 14.73 -6.59
CA LEU A 166 1.73 14.69 -6.84
C LEU A 166 2.23 13.28 -7.25
N PRO A 167 1.94 12.19 -6.52
CA PRO A 167 2.45 10.87 -6.87
C PRO A 167 1.91 10.35 -8.21
N LEU A 168 0.61 10.51 -8.47
CA LEU A 168 0.02 10.12 -9.75
C LEU A 168 0.70 10.87 -10.90
N GLY A 169 0.87 12.18 -10.72
CA GLY A 169 1.49 13.02 -11.71
C GLY A 169 2.92 12.60 -12.08
N ILE A 170 3.73 12.25 -11.08
CA ILE A 170 5.08 11.71 -11.31
C ILE A 170 5.01 10.40 -12.11
N ILE A 171 4.09 9.50 -11.77
CA ILE A 171 3.92 8.24 -12.50
C ILE A 171 3.53 8.50 -13.96
N CYS A 172 2.59 9.41 -14.22
CA CYS A 172 2.20 9.79 -15.57
C CYS A 172 3.38 10.35 -16.37
N ASP A 173 4.19 11.23 -15.76
CA ASP A 173 5.39 11.78 -16.41
C ASP A 173 6.42 10.68 -16.72
N MET A 174 6.63 9.74 -15.80
CA MET A 174 7.52 8.59 -16.00
C MET A 174 7.03 7.68 -17.14
N MET A 175 5.71 7.57 -17.31
CA MET A 175 5.08 6.80 -18.39
C MET A 175 4.98 7.58 -19.71
N GLY A 176 5.31 8.88 -19.72
CA GLY A 176 5.17 9.74 -20.88
C GLY A 176 3.72 10.01 -21.28
N ILE A 177 2.80 9.97 -20.31
CA ILE A 177 1.38 10.26 -20.52
C ILE A 177 1.23 11.78 -20.71
N PRO A 178 0.46 12.25 -21.71
CA PRO A 178 0.17 13.67 -21.88
C PRO A 178 -0.61 14.26 -20.70
N GLU A 179 -0.36 15.54 -20.39
CA GLU A 179 -0.95 16.19 -19.22
C GLU A 179 -2.49 16.27 -19.30
N GLU A 180 -3.05 16.38 -20.50
CA GLU A 180 -4.49 16.34 -20.75
C GLU A 180 -5.17 15.04 -20.28
N ASP A 181 -4.44 13.92 -20.26
CA ASP A 181 -4.95 12.60 -19.89
C ASP A 181 -4.82 12.33 -18.38
N HIS A 182 -4.04 13.11 -17.64
CA HIS A 182 -3.74 12.85 -16.23
C HIS A 182 -4.99 12.75 -15.35
N LYS A 183 -6.00 13.60 -15.59
CA LYS A 183 -7.27 13.55 -14.85
C LYS A 183 -8.04 12.26 -15.09
N GLN A 184 -8.01 11.75 -16.32
CA GLN A 184 -8.67 10.50 -16.67
C GLN A 184 -7.96 9.30 -16.04
N ILE A 185 -6.63 9.31 -16.04
CA ILE A 185 -5.80 8.28 -15.38
C ILE A 185 -6.01 8.29 -13.87
N PHE A 186 -6.13 9.48 -13.25
CA PHE A 186 -6.44 9.62 -11.83
C PHE A 186 -7.76 8.93 -11.49
N HIS A 187 -8.81 9.25 -12.25
CA HIS A 187 -10.14 8.66 -12.05
C HIS A 187 -10.11 7.13 -12.16
N TRP A 188 -9.51 6.58 -13.23
CA TRP A 188 -9.42 5.13 -13.40
C TRP A 188 -8.61 4.44 -12.29
N THR A 189 -7.54 5.07 -11.83
CA THR A 189 -6.70 4.53 -10.75
C THR A 189 -7.47 4.47 -9.44
N ASN A 190 -8.23 5.51 -9.09
CA ASN A 190 -9.08 5.52 -7.88
C ASN A 190 -10.22 4.49 -7.98
N VAL A 191 -10.83 4.33 -9.15
CA VAL A 191 -11.85 3.29 -9.38
C VAL A 191 -11.30 1.89 -9.16
N ILE A 192 -10.06 1.61 -9.60
CA ILE A 192 -9.44 0.29 -9.43
C ILE A 192 -8.99 0.07 -7.98
N LEU A 193 -8.42 1.08 -7.33
CA LEU A 193 -7.83 0.98 -5.99
C LEU A 193 -8.84 1.22 -4.85
N GLY A 194 -10.06 1.67 -5.16
CA GLY A 194 -11.11 1.91 -4.17
C GLY A 194 -10.80 3.06 -3.21
N VAL A 195 -10.07 4.07 -3.68
CA VAL A 195 -9.75 5.31 -2.93
C VAL A 195 -10.73 6.40 -3.30
#